data_AF-A0A543NG02-F1
#
_entry.id   AF-A0A543NG02-F1
#
_cell.length_a   1.000
_cell.length_b   1.000
_cell.length_c   1.000
_cell.angle_alpha   90.00
_cell.angle_beta   90.00
_cell.angle_gamma   90.00
#
_symmetry.space_group_name_H-M   'P 1'
#
loop_
_entity.id
_entity.type
_entity.pdbx_description
1 polymer ?
#
loop_
_entity_poly.entity_id
_entity_poly.type
_entity_poly.pdbx_seq_one_letter_code
_entity_poly.pdbx_strand_id
1 'polypeptide(L)' 'MCFPDEVVFHKSTYSASANECVEVAECARGAAVRDSRTSTEGSLVFPVGEWQAFLRGARSGLL' A
#
# COMPACT_ATOMS: atom_id res chain seq x y z
N MET A 1 16.30 -2.76 2.61
CA MET A 1 15.42 -1.94 1.76
C MET A 1 14.05 -2.61 1.76
N CYS A 2 12.98 -1.95 1.32
CA CYS A 2 11.71 -2.68 1.10
C CYS A 2 11.73 -3.22 -0.32
N PHE A 3 11.76 -4.55 -0.46
CA PHE A 3 11.64 -5.22 -1.74
C PHE A 3 10.25 -5.83 -1.84
N PRO A 4 9.50 -5.56 -2.92
CA PRO A 4 8.11 -5.97 -3.02
C PRO A 4 7.91 -7.48 -3.23
N ASP A 5 8.95 -8.24 -3.58
CA ASP A 5 8.87 -9.71 -3.73
C ASP A 5 9.00 -10.46 -2.39
N GLU A 6 9.58 -9.83 -1.36
CA GLU A 6 9.80 -10.42 -0.03
C GLU A 6 8.68 -10.08 0.98
N VAL A 7 7.66 -9.32 0.58
CA VAL A 7 6.61 -8.82 1.47
C VAL A 7 5.25 -9.47 1.19
N VAL A 8 4.47 -9.69 2.25
CA VAL A 8 3.14 -10.31 2.13
C VAL A 8 2.09 -9.22 1.95
N PHE A 9 1.54 -9.14 0.73
CA PHE A 9 0.42 -8.27 0.43
C PHE A 9 -0.88 -8.79 1.06
N HIS A 10 -1.66 -7.87 1.62
CA HIS A 10 -3.02 -8.14 2.07
C HIS A 10 -3.99 -7.12 1.48
N LYS A 11 -5.20 -7.58 1.18
CA LYS A 11 -6.30 -6.71 0.73
C LYS A 11 -6.93 -6.02 1.91
N SER A 12 -7.33 -4.78 1.70
CA SER A 12 -8.17 -4.07 2.67
C SER A 12 -9.54 -4.75 2.77
N THR A 13 -10.11 -4.82 3.97
CA THR A 13 -11.48 -5.30 4.19
C THR A 13 -12.52 -4.41 3.51
N TYR A 14 -12.15 -3.18 3.17
CA TYR A 14 -12.98 -2.24 2.41
C TYR A 14 -13.04 -2.53 0.90
N SER A 15 -12.15 -3.38 0.38
CA SER A 15 -12.10 -3.77 -1.04
C SER A 15 -13.12 -4.85 -1.46
N ALA A 16 -13.95 -5.34 -0.54
CA ALA A 16 -14.91 -6.41 -0.82
C ALA A 16 -16.18 -5.93 -1.54
N SER A 17 -16.58 -4.68 -1.33
CA SER A 17 -17.87 -4.14 -1.80
C SER A 17 -17.75 -2.90 -2.68
N ALA A 18 -16.58 -2.25 -2.69
CA ALA A 18 -16.28 -1.12 -3.54
C ALA A 18 -15.19 -1.53 -4.54
N ASN A 19 -15.26 -1.04 -5.77
CA ASN A 19 -14.29 -1.25 -6.86
C ASN A 19 -12.86 -0.72 -6.55
N GLU A 20 -12.51 -0.58 -5.28
CA GLU A 20 -11.30 0.01 -4.73
C GLU A 20 -10.35 -1.13 -4.31
N CYS A 21 -9.82 -1.79 -5.34
CA CYS A 21 -8.96 -2.98 -5.24
C CYS A 21 -7.51 -2.57 -4.96
N VAL A 22 -7.17 -2.26 -3.71
CA VAL A 22 -5.79 -1.96 -3.29
C VAL A 22 -5.28 -3.02 -2.33
N GLU A 23 -4.03 -3.43 -2.56
CA GLU A 23 -3.26 -4.27 -1.66
C GLU A 23 -2.09 -3.49 -1.06
N VAL A 24 -1.82 -3.72 0.21
CA VAL A 24 -0.70 -3.11 0.94
C VAL A 24 0.13 -4.21 1.58
N ALA A 25 1.44 -4.01 1.64
CA ALA A 25 2.37 -4.84 2.38
C ALA A 25 3.29 -3.97 3.23
N GLU A 26 3.41 -4.29 4.52
CA GLU A 26 4.36 -3.62 5.42
C GLU A 26 5.74 -4.25 5.30
N CYS A 27 6.77 -3.41 5.33
CA CYS A 27 8.16 -3.86 5.29
C CYS A 27 9.00 -3.14 6.34
N ALA A 28 10.15 -3.71 6.69
CA ALA A 28 11.03 -3.20 7.75
C ALA A 28 11.46 -1.72 7.59
N ARG A 29 11.36 -1.15 6.39
CA ARG A 29 11.75 0.25 6.12
C ARG A 29 10.68 1.06 5.36
N GLY A 30 9.44 0.61 5.32
CA GLY A 30 8.40 1.27 4.53
C GLY A 30 7.15 0.44 4.28
N ALA A 31 6.47 0.73 3.17
CA ALA A 31 5.32 -0.03 2.70
C ALA A 31 5.32 -0.15 1.17
N ALA A 32 4.80 -1.26 0.66
CA ALA A 32 4.52 -1.45 -0.76
C ALA A 32 3.01 -1.41 -1.00
N VAL A 33 2.56 -0.73 -2.05
CA VAL A 33 1.15 -0.59 -2.43
C VAL A 33 0.99 -0.98 -3.89
N ARG A 34 -0.03 -1.78 -4.21
CA ARG A 34 -0.36 -2.15 -5.60
C ARG A 34 -1.86 -2.24 -5.84
N ASP A 35 -2.25 -2.14 -7.11
CA ASP A 35 -3.62 -2.44 -7.53
C ASP A 35 -3.82 -3.96 -7.55
N SER A 36 -4.89 -4.46 -6.93
CA SER A 36 -5.15 -5.89 -6.85
C SER A 36 -5.51 -6.52 -8.20
N ARG A 37 -6.02 -5.73 -9.15
CA ARG A 37 -6.41 -6.18 -10.50
C ARG A 37 -5.19 -6.34 -11.39
N THR A 38 -4.14 -5.55 -11.14
CA THR A 38 -2.88 -5.60 -11.88
C THR A 38 -1.71 -5.96 -10.97
N SER A 39 -1.94 -6.94 -10.08
CA SER A 39 -0.96 -7.39 -9.08
C SER A 39 0.42 -7.81 -9.65
N THR A 40 0.47 -8.13 -10.95
CA THR A 40 1.68 -8.47 -11.71
C THR A 40 2.36 -7.28 -12.41
N GLU A 41 1.71 -6.12 -12.50
CA GLU A 41 2.25 -4.94 -13.19
C GLU A 41 3.18 -4.09 -12.31
N GLY A 42 3.30 -4.44 -11.03
CA GLY A 42 4.26 -3.85 -10.10
C GLY A 42 3.61 -3.19 -8.88
N SER A 43 4.45 -2.62 -8.02
CA SER A 43 4.03 -1.98 -6.78
C SER A 43 4.82 -0.70 -6.54
N LEU A 44 4.16 0.29 -5.95
CA LEU A 44 4.80 1.50 -5.46
C LEU A 44 5.37 1.24 -4.08
N VAL A 45 6.65 1.57 -3.87
CA VAL A 45 7.33 1.38 -2.58
C VAL A 45 7.61 2.74 -1.94
N PHE A 46 7.12 2.93 -0.73
CA PHE A 46 7.27 4.16 0.05
C PHE A 46 8.22 3.94 1.21
N PRO A 47 9.23 4.81 1.42
CA PRO A 47 10.01 4.84 2.64
C PRO A 47 9.15 5.14 3.87
N VAL A 48 9.57 4.69 5.06
CA VAL A 48 8.81 4.84 6.31
C VAL A 48 8.31 6.26 6.59
N GLY A 49 9.14 7.29 6.34
CA GLY A 49 8.77 8.68 6.61
C GLY A 49 7.65 9.18 5.69
N GLU A 50 7.73 8.85 4.40
CA GLU A 50 6.73 9.22 3.40
C GLU A 50 5.44 8.44 3.60
N TRP A 51 5.53 7.14 3.92
CA TRP A 51 4.37 6.33 4.23
C TRP A 51 3.58 6.90 5.42
N GLN A 52 4.29 7.30 6.49
CA GLN A 52 3.66 7.95 7.63
C GLN A 52 3.04 9.31 7.27
N ALA A 53 3.69 10.11 6.42
CA ALA A 53 3.15 11.39 5.96
C ALA A 53 1.88 11.19 5.13
N PHE A 54 1.89 10.21 4.22
CA PHE A 54 0.74 9.81 3.42
C PHE A 54 -0.45 9.42 4.31
N LEU A 55 -0.24 8.50 5.27
CA LEU A 55 -1.30 8.07 6.18
C LEU A 55 -1.87 9.20 7.03
N ARG A 56 -1.03 10.14 7.49
CA ARG A 56 -1.50 11.33 8.21
C ARG A 56 -2.38 12.20 7.33
N GLY A 57 -1.94 12.50 6.10
CA GLY A 57 -2.70 13.31 5.15
C GLY A 57 -4.06 12.69 4.78
N ALA A 58 -4.06 11.38 4.49
CA ALA A 58 -5.26 10.63 4.16
C ALA A 58 -6.26 10.61 5.34
N ARG A 59 -5.76 10.42 6.57
CA ARG A 59 -6.61 10.45 7.77
C ARG A 59 -7.19 11.84 8.05
N SER A 60 -6.46 12.91 7.76
CA SER A 60 -6.93 14.29 7.97
C SER A 60 -7.79 14.84 6.84
N GLY A 61 -7.96 14.11 5.72
CA GLY A 61 -8.67 14.58 4.53
C GLY A 61 -7.94 15.71 3.79
N LEU A 62 -6.60 15.76 3.93
CA LEU A 62 -5.74 16.74 3.25
C LEU A 62 -5.15 16.19 1.93
N LEU A 63 -5.48 14.93 1.62
CA LEU A 63 -5.15 14.23 0.39
C LEU A 63 -6.44 13.75 -0.27
#